data_AF-A0A2D4J4K5-F1
#
_entry.id   AF-A0A2D4J4K5-F1
#
_cell.length_a   1.000
_cell.length_b   1.000
_cell.length_c   1.000
_cell.angle_alpha   90.00
_cell.angle_beta   90.00
_cell.angle_gamma   90.00
#
_symmetry.space_group_name_H-M   'P 1'
#
loop_
_entity.id
_entity.type
_entity.pdbx_description
1 polymer ?
#
loop_
_entity_poly.entity_id
_entity_poly.type
_entity_poly.pdbx_seq_one_letter_code
_entity_poly.pdbx_strand_id
1 'polypeptide(L)'
;TNLEFLQEQFNRIAMHILHCTDHTFGYRLLELCNQGLFECLALNLYCLRGEQTALTTVINDRIRRMSADMNPSLVSWLTTMMSMRLQVILEHMPVTEEQILQYVRRVGDLPQPAPEEPMDVQIAEQVPETMQRETAASPAPATTAEEAMPQQRGEPEREELQQGEPPAPDVEPWAAAVPPEWVPIIREDIQSQRKLKQQPPLSDAYLSGMPAKRRKTMQ
;
A
#
# COMPACT_ATOMS: atom_id res chain seq x y z
N THR A 1 2.11 5.00 26.80
CA THR A 1 3.18 4.79 25.80
C THR A 1 2.70 4.04 24.58
N ASN A 2 2.95 2.71 24.40
CA ASN A 2 2.68 2.03 23.12
C ASN A 2 1.23 2.15 22.61
N LEU A 3 0.22 2.02 23.49
CA LEU A 3 -1.19 2.12 23.09
C LEU A 3 -1.54 3.53 22.58
N GLU A 4 -1.13 4.56 23.31
CA GLU A 4 -1.39 5.96 22.97
C GLU A 4 -0.64 6.36 21.70
N PHE A 5 0.62 5.91 21.57
CA PHE A 5 1.40 6.08 20.34
C PHE A 5 0.67 5.47 19.15
N LEU A 6 0.22 4.21 19.24
CA LEU A 6 -0.51 3.57 18.14
C LEU A 6 -1.79 4.34 17.81
N GLN A 7 -2.54 4.79 18.82
CA GLN A 7 -3.75 5.58 18.62
C GLN A 7 -3.45 6.88 17.87
N GLU A 8 -2.40 7.61 18.24
CA GLU A 8 -1.98 8.84 17.57
C GLU A 8 -1.56 8.58 16.12
N GLN A 9 -0.75 7.53 15.88
CA GLN A 9 -0.32 7.16 14.53
C GLN A 9 -1.50 6.75 13.64
N PHE A 10 -2.44 5.96 14.17
CA PHE A 10 -3.65 5.60 13.43
C PHE A 10 -4.51 6.82 13.12
N ASN A 11 -4.66 7.76 14.04
CA ASN A 11 -5.40 9.00 13.79
C ASN A 11 -4.71 9.85 12.71
N ARG A 12 -3.39 9.97 12.73
CA ARG A 12 -2.62 10.69 11.70
C ARG A 12 -2.81 10.07 10.31
N ILE A 13 -2.70 8.75 10.21
CA ILE A 13 -2.91 8.01 8.95
C ILE A 13 -4.36 8.14 8.48
N ALA A 14 -5.35 7.97 9.37
CA ALA A 14 -6.76 8.09 9.03
C ALA A 14 -7.12 9.50 8.55
N MET A 15 -6.60 10.54 9.22
CA MET A 15 -6.78 11.93 8.81
C MET A 15 -6.23 12.17 7.40
N HIS A 16 -5.03 11.65 7.11
CA HIS A 16 -4.46 11.72 5.76
C HIS A 16 -5.37 11.00 4.75
N ILE A 17 -5.85 9.79 5.08
CA ILE A 17 -6.73 9.02 4.19
C ILE A 17 -8.03 9.76 3.87
N LEU A 18 -8.60 10.44 4.85
CA LEU A 18 -9.90 11.11 4.69
C LEU A 18 -9.80 12.47 3.98
N HIS A 19 -8.67 13.18 4.10
CA HIS A 19 -8.56 14.57 3.65
C HIS A 19 -7.64 14.76 2.44
N CYS A 20 -6.74 13.83 2.14
CA CYS A 20 -5.82 13.93 1.02
C CYS A 20 -6.48 13.42 -0.27
N THR A 21 -6.70 14.33 -1.23
CA THR A 21 -7.35 14.04 -2.52
C THR A 21 -6.44 14.35 -3.71
N ASP A 22 -5.17 14.68 -3.48
CA ASP A 22 -4.21 15.06 -4.50
C ASP A 22 -3.28 13.89 -4.90
N HIS A 23 -2.48 14.12 -5.93
CA HIS A 23 -1.57 13.12 -6.50
C HIS A 23 -0.45 12.68 -5.52
N THR A 24 -0.25 13.39 -4.41
CA THR A 24 0.74 13.01 -3.38
C THR A 24 0.23 11.95 -2.41
N PHE A 25 -1.06 11.59 -2.48
CA PHE A 25 -1.73 10.66 -1.56
C PHE A 25 -0.92 9.40 -1.26
N GLY A 26 -0.55 8.64 -2.30
CA GLY A 26 0.10 7.34 -2.13
C GLY A 26 1.51 7.45 -1.54
N TYR A 27 2.30 8.42 -2.03
CA TYR A 27 3.65 8.65 -1.51
C TYR A 27 3.63 9.09 -0.05
N ARG A 28 2.78 10.05 0.31
CA ARG A 28 2.63 10.53 1.68
C ARG A 28 2.09 9.46 2.63
N LEU A 29 1.14 8.64 2.17
CA LEU A 29 0.63 7.53 2.97
C LEU A 29 1.74 6.51 3.27
N LEU A 30 2.54 6.16 2.27
CA LEU A 30 3.68 5.26 2.45
C LEU A 30 4.72 5.85 3.41
N GLU A 31 5.02 7.15 3.28
CA GLU A 31 5.92 7.89 4.18
C GLU A 31 5.41 7.84 5.63
N LEU A 32 4.14 8.15 5.86
CA LEU A 32 3.50 8.09 7.19
C LEU A 32 3.55 6.68 7.79
N CYS A 33 3.24 5.65 7.00
CA CYS A 33 3.30 4.26 7.44
C CYS A 33 4.73 3.84 7.80
N ASN A 34 5.71 4.20 6.97
CA ASN A 34 7.13 3.88 7.23
C ASN A 34 7.64 4.61 8.47
N GLN A 35 7.36 5.91 8.59
CA GLN A 35 7.71 6.70 9.76
C GLN A 35 7.10 6.09 11.02
N GLY A 36 5.79 5.81 11.02
CA GLY A 36 5.11 5.19 12.15
C GLY A 36 5.69 3.81 12.50
N LEU A 37 6.10 3.00 11.51
CA LEU A 37 6.76 1.73 11.75
C LEU A 37 8.12 1.89 12.44
N PHE A 38 8.97 2.79 11.94
CA PHE A 38 10.29 3.03 12.54
C PHE A 38 10.18 3.64 13.94
N GLU A 39 9.28 4.60 14.14
CA GLU A 39 9.00 5.18 15.46
C GLU A 39 8.48 4.12 16.44
N CYS A 40 7.63 3.20 15.99
CA CYS A 40 7.14 2.08 16.79
C CYS A 40 8.27 1.14 17.23
N LEU A 41 9.15 0.76 16.29
CA LEU A 41 10.29 -0.10 16.58
C LEU A 41 11.26 0.57 17.55
N ALA A 42 11.59 1.83 17.31
CA ALA A 42 12.45 2.63 18.17
C ALA A 42 11.87 2.77 19.58
N LEU A 43 10.57 3.07 19.69
CA LEU A 43 9.87 3.21 20.97
C LEU A 43 9.88 1.89 21.76
N ASN A 44 9.62 0.76 21.10
CA ASN A 44 9.66 -0.55 21.75
C ASN A 44 11.09 -0.93 22.16
N LEU A 45 12.08 -0.64 21.32
CA LEU A 45 13.49 -0.86 21.64
C LEU A 45 13.91 -0.04 22.87
N TYR A 46 13.52 1.23 22.93
CA TYR A 46 13.73 2.10 24.09
C TYR A 46 13.07 1.57 25.36
N CYS A 47 11.79 1.14 25.27
CA CYS A 47 11.09 0.52 26.40
C CYS A 47 11.81 -0.75 26.90
N LEU A 48 12.50 -1.46 26.01
CA LEU A 48 13.32 -2.64 26.29
C LEU A 48 14.79 -2.29 26.57
N ARG A 49 15.11 -1.02 26.86
CA ARG A 49 16.46 -0.55 27.23
C ARG A 49 17.53 -0.80 26.16
N GLY A 50 17.15 -0.77 24.89
CA GLY A 50 18.07 -1.01 23.78
C GLY A 50 18.30 -2.49 23.46
N GLU A 51 17.61 -3.42 24.12
CA GLU A 51 17.84 -4.84 23.93
C GLU A 51 17.13 -5.40 22.68
N GLN A 52 17.87 -5.54 21.58
CA GLN A 52 17.36 -6.07 20.30
C GLN A 52 16.89 -7.53 20.39
N THR A 53 17.55 -8.35 21.21
CA THR A 53 17.18 -9.76 21.46
C THR A 53 15.82 -9.87 22.16
N ALA A 54 15.55 -8.99 23.12
CA ALA A 54 14.26 -8.93 23.79
C ALA A 54 13.16 -8.51 22.81
N LEU A 55 13.40 -7.49 21.99
CA LEU A 55 12.44 -7.02 20.99
C LEU A 55 12.10 -8.12 19.97
N THR A 56 13.13 -8.80 19.46
CA THR A 56 12.98 -9.91 18.50
C THR A 56 12.16 -11.04 19.11
N THR A 57 12.41 -11.39 20.38
CA THR A 57 11.65 -12.41 21.11
C THR A 57 10.17 -12.04 21.23
N VAL A 58 9.87 -10.80 21.62
CA VAL A 58 8.49 -10.30 21.75
C VAL A 58 7.74 -10.35 20.42
N ILE A 59 8.38 -9.90 19.34
CA ILE A 59 7.79 -9.92 17.98
C ILE A 59 7.54 -11.37 17.53
N ASN A 60 8.53 -12.25 17.69
CA ASN A 60 8.41 -13.65 17.28
C ASN A 60 7.34 -14.41 18.07
N ASP A 61 7.22 -14.15 19.38
CA ASP A 61 6.14 -14.69 20.21
C ASP A 61 4.78 -14.19 19.72
N ARG A 62 4.66 -12.91 19.37
CA ARG A 62 3.42 -12.36 18.82
C ARG A 62 3.05 -12.95 17.47
N ILE A 63 4.02 -13.13 16.57
CA ILE A 63 3.82 -13.80 15.27
C ILE A 63 3.25 -15.21 15.50
N ARG A 64 3.87 -15.99 16.39
CA ARG A 64 3.39 -17.34 16.73
C ARG A 64 1.96 -17.32 17.28
N ARG A 65 1.63 -16.41 18.19
CA ARG A 65 0.27 -16.27 18.73
C ARG A 65 -0.76 -15.87 17.69
N MET A 66 -0.42 -14.95 16.79
CA MET A 66 -1.33 -14.49 15.73
C MET A 66 -1.50 -15.49 14.60
N SER A 67 -0.58 -16.44 14.46
CA SER A 67 -0.58 -17.47 13.41
C SER A 67 -0.81 -18.88 13.97
N ALA A 68 -1.43 -18.99 15.16
CA ALA A 68 -1.64 -20.27 15.84
C ALA A 68 -2.41 -21.30 15.00
N ASP A 69 -3.32 -20.83 14.15
CA ASP A 69 -4.15 -21.68 13.28
C ASP A 69 -3.50 -21.98 11.91
N MET A 70 -2.26 -21.53 11.68
CA MET A 70 -1.55 -21.70 10.41
C MET A 70 -0.59 -22.90 10.43
N ASN A 71 -0.20 -23.37 9.24
CA ASN A 71 0.76 -24.46 9.10
C ASN A 71 2.10 -24.12 9.80
N PRO A 72 2.62 -24.97 10.72
CA PRO A 72 3.84 -24.70 11.48
C PRO A 72 5.07 -24.37 10.63
N SER A 73 5.20 -24.98 9.45
CA SER A 73 6.32 -24.70 8.54
C SER A 73 6.26 -23.29 7.96
N LEU A 74 5.06 -22.78 7.66
CA LEU A 74 4.87 -21.39 7.20
C LEU A 74 5.18 -20.40 8.32
N VAL A 75 4.72 -20.69 9.54
CA VAL A 75 5.00 -19.86 10.72
C VAL A 75 6.51 -19.81 11.00
N SER A 76 7.19 -20.95 10.93
CA SER A 76 8.64 -21.03 11.10
C SER A 76 9.36 -20.22 10.02
N TRP A 77 8.95 -20.35 8.75
CA TRP A 77 9.53 -19.57 7.65
C TRP A 77 9.32 -18.06 7.83
N LEU A 78 8.09 -17.62 8.14
CA LEU A 78 7.74 -16.23 8.42
C LEU A 78 8.58 -15.67 9.57
N THR A 79 8.73 -16.45 10.66
CA THR A 79 9.53 -16.06 11.83
C THR A 79 10.99 -15.85 11.45
N THR A 80 11.59 -16.78 10.68
CA THR A 80 12.98 -16.66 10.23
C THR A 80 13.16 -15.47 9.30
N MET A 81 12.28 -15.29 8.31
CA MET A 81 12.34 -14.17 7.37
C MET A 81 12.19 -12.83 8.11
N MET A 82 11.21 -12.73 9.03
CA MET A 82 11.00 -11.52 9.82
C MET A 82 12.19 -11.22 10.71
N SER A 83 12.79 -12.23 11.37
CA SER A 83 13.97 -12.04 12.23
C SER A 83 15.15 -11.49 11.42
N MET A 84 15.42 -12.05 10.23
CA MET A 84 16.47 -11.54 9.33
C MET A 84 16.20 -10.11 8.87
N ARG A 85 14.96 -9.80 8.48
CA ARG A 85 14.59 -8.45 8.03
C ARG A 85 14.66 -7.43 9.16
N LEU A 86 14.18 -7.80 10.34
CA LEU A 86 14.21 -6.96 11.53
C LEU A 86 15.64 -6.60 11.92
N GLN A 87 16.58 -7.57 11.87
CA GLN A 87 17.99 -7.30 12.16
C GLN A 87 18.56 -6.18 11.28
N VAL A 88 18.35 -6.26 9.96
CA VAL A 88 18.83 -5.23 9.02
C VAL A 88 18.18 -3.87 9.30
N ILE A 89 16.88 -3.86 9.61
CA ILE A 89 16.12 -2.65 9.92
C ILE A 89 16.64 -1.99 11.21
N LEU A 90 16.90 -2.77 12.26
CA LEU A 90 17.39 -2.25 13.54
C LEU A 90 18.82 -1.71 13.42
N GLU A 91 19.64 -2.32 12.56
CA GLU A 91 21.01 -1.84 12.29
C GLU A 91 21.03 -0.49 11.55
N HIS A 92 20.01 -0.23 10.73
CA HIS A 92 19.88 1.01 9.93
C HIS A 92 18.67 1.83 10.36
N MET A 93 18.43 1.93 11.68
CA MET A 93 17.27 2.62 12.21
C MET A 93 17.37 4.14 11.95
N PRO A 94 16.42 4.75 11.22
CA PRO A 94 16.49 6.18 10.86
C PRO A 94 15.97 7.11 11.95
N VAL A 95 15.29 6.56 12.97
CA VAL A 95 14.67 7.30 14.08
C VAL A 95 15.62 7.33 15.26
N THR A 96 15.90 8.53 15.76
CA THR A 96 16.79 8.72 16.91
C THR A 96 16.01 8.67 18.23
N GLU A 97 16.72 8.49 19.35
CA GLU A 97 16.10 8.40 20.67
C GLU A 97 15.35 9.69 21.03
N GLU A 98 15.84 10.86 20.61
CA GLU A 98 15.21 12.15 20.91
C GLU A 98 13.82 12.28 20.28
N GLN A 99 13.63 11.71 19.10
CA GLN A 99 12.36 11.75 18.36
C GLN A 99 11.27 10.90 19.02
N ILE A 100 11.65 9.86 19.79
CA ILE A 100 10.69 8.99 20.46
C ILE A 100 10.36 9.41 21.89
N LEU A 101 11.21 10.22 22.54
CA LEU A 101 11.00 10.65 23.92
C LEU A 101 9.65 11.36 24.12
N GLN A 102 9.16 12.07 23.10
CA GLN A 102 7.85 12.72 23.13
C GLN A 102 6.67 11.74 23.30
N TYR A 103 6.85 10.47 22.90
CA TYR A 103 5.81 9.43 23.01
C TYR A 103 5.91 8.62 24.32
N VAL A 104 7.01 8.77 25.06
CA VAL A 104 7.26 8.00 26.30
C VAL A 104 6.46 8.62 27.44
N ARG A 105 5.38 7.93 27.85
CA ARG A 105 4.70 8.25 29.12
C ARG A 105 5.22 7.37 30.24
N ARG A 106 5.72 7.99 31.31
CA ARG A 106 6.06 7.27 32.54
C ARG A 106 4.81 7.16 33.39
N VAL A 107 4.56 5.98 33.96
CA VAL A 107 3.49 5.77 34.95
C VAL A 107 3.85 6.63 36.16
N GLY A 108 3.29 7.85 36.22
CA GLY A 108 3.68 8.88 37.19
C GLY A 108 3.50 10.32 36.70
N ASP A 109 3.45 10.57 35.38
CA ASP A 109 3.01 11.86 34.84
C ASP A 109 1.49 11.99 34.97
N LEU A 110 1.04 12.41 36.15
CA LEU A 110 -0.26 13.05 36.30
C LEU A 110 -0.28 14.28 35.38
N PRO A 111 -1.40 14.59 34.70
CA PRO A 111 -1.57 15.87 34.05
C PRO A 111 -1.34 16.94 35.13
N GLN A 112 -0.33 17.77 34.95
CA GLN A 112 -0.15 18.95 35.77
C GLN A 112 -1.46 19.74 35.67
N PRO A 113 -2.18 19.99 36.77
CA PRO A 113 -3.39 20.80 36.71
C PRO A 113 -2.96 22.14 36.10
N ALA A 114 -3.70 22.57 35.08
CA ALA A 114 -3.51 23.87 34.44
C ALA A 114 -3.42 24.94 35.54
N PRO A 115 -2.55 25.96 35.41
CA PRO A 115 -2.54 27.07 36.35
C PRO A 115 -3.95 27.65 36.41
N GLU A 116 -4.55 27.65 37.60
CA GLU A 116 -5.82 28.30 37.85
C GLU A 116 -5.69 29.77 37.45
N GLU A 117 -6.36 30.17 36.37
CA GLU A 117 -6.61 31.58 36.11
C GLU A 117 -7.44 32.12 37.27
N PRO A 118 -7.03 33.22 37.93
CA PRO A 118 -7.79 33.77 39.04
C PRO A 118 -9.16 34.23 38.53
N MET A 119 -10.20 33.59 39.06
CA MET A 119 -11.59 33.98 38.89
C MET A 119 -11.79 35.43 39.34
N ASP A 120 -12.03 36.34 38.41
CA ASP A 120 -12.69 37.61 38.71
C ASP A 120 -14.20 37.38 38.73
N VAL A 121 -14.74 37.43 39.95
CA VAL A 121 -16.16 37.38 40.26
C VAL A 121 -16.78 38.72 39.86
N GLN A 122 -17.57 38.75 38.79
CA GLN A 122 -18.60 39.78 38.62
C GLN A 122 -19.97 39.15 38.37
N ILE A 123 -20.83 39.45 39.33
CA ILE A 123 -22.24 39.06 39.49
C ILE A 123 -23.10 39.84 38.49
N ALA A 124 -24.06 39.16 37.83
CA ALA A 124 -25.49 39.51 37.82
C ALA A 124 -26.20 39.03 36.55
N GLU A 125 -27.20 38.18 36.75
CA GLU A 125 -28.52 38.16 36.09
C GLU A 125 -28.62 38.44 34.58
N GLN A 126 -29.07 37.42 33.82
CA GLN A 126 -30.45 37.38 33.29
C GLN A 126 -30.71 36.08 32.47
N VAL A 127 -31.78 35.39 32.83
CA VAL A 127 -32.56 34.43 32.01
C VAL A 127 -33.94 35.09 31.87
N PRO A 128 -34.55 35.18 30.66
CA PRO A 128 -35.49 34.14 30.18
C PRO A 128 -35.44 33.90 28.65
N GLU A 129 -35.37 32.65 28.19
CA GLU A 129 -36.47 31.76 27.76
C GLU A 129 -37.01 31.94 26.33
N THR A 130 -37.19 30.77 25.68
CA THR A 130 -38.24 30.39 24.70
C THR A 130 -38.17 30.83 23.23
N MET A 131 -37.94 29.85 22.34
CA MET A 131 -38.88 29.36 21.31
C MET A 131 -38.16 28.28 20.47
N GLN A 132 -38.45 26.99 20.58
CA GLN A 132 -39.55 26.20 19.99
C GLN A 132 -39.65 26.19 18.45
N ARG A 133 -39.64 24.95 17.91
CA ARG A 133 -40.25 24.47 16.64
C ARG A 133 -39.55 24.90 15.34
N GLU A 134 -39.47 24.13 14.25
CA GLU A 134 -40.04 22.86 13.76
C GLU A 134 -39.20 22.50 12.50
N THR A 135 -38.80 21.25 12.30
CA THR A 135 -39.39 20.28 11.34
C THR A 135 -38.98 20.45 9.87
N ALA A 136 -38.61 19.31 9.26
CA ALA A 136 -38.61 19.00 7.83
C ALA A 136 -37.60 19.78 6.96
N ALA A 137 -37.01 19.25 5.89
CA ALA A 137 -36.98 17.94 5.26
C ALA A 137 -35.82 18.00 4.24
N SER A 138 -35.34 16.82 3.85
CA SER A 138 -34.57 16.61 2.61
C SER A 138 -35.36 17.14 1.40
N PRO A 139 -34.70 17.59 0.31
CA PRO A 139 -34.54 16.65 -0.80
C PRO A 139 -33.25 16.82 -1.64
N ALA A 140 -32.80 15.71 -2.24
CA ALA A 140 -32.26 15.64 -3.61
C ALA A 140 -33.41 15.09 -4.52
N PRO A 141 -33.33 14.97 -5.87
CA PRO A 141 -32.23 15.22 -6.82
C PRO A 141 -32.67 15.94 -8.15
N ALA A 142 -31.71 16.28 -9.03
CA ALA A 142 -31.92 16.49 -10.48
C ALA A 142 -30.55 16.38 -11.18
N THR A 143 -30.19 15.27 -11.82
CA THR A 143 -30.30 14.97 -13.27
C THR A 143 -30.02 16.14 -14.21
N THR A 144 -28.84 16.14 -14.84
CA THR A 144 -28.67 16.57 -16.23
C THR A 144 -27.42 15.88 -16.79
N ALA A 145 -27.66 14.98 -17.74
CA ALA A 145 -26.67 14.45 -18.66
C ALA A 145 -26.53 15.47 -19.79
N GLU A 146 -25.30 15.76 -20.21
CA GLU A 146 -25.06 16.34 -21.53
C GLU A 146 -23.82 15.68 -22.13
N GLU A 147 -24.08 14.97 -23.24
CA GLU A 147 -23.09 14.47 -24.17
C GLU A 147 -22.47 15.65 -24.94
N ALA A 148 -21.17 15.57 -25.20
CA ALA A 148 -20.57 16.26 -26.33
C ALA A 148 -19.33 15.48 -26.82
N MET A 149 -19.51 14.72 -27.91
CA MET A 149 -18.45 14.39 -28.86
C MET A 149 -18.30 15.54 -29.86
N PRO A 150 -17.10 15.74 -30.42
CA PRO A 150 -16.92 15.52 -31.86
C PRO A 150 -15.59 14.77 -32.15
N GLN A 151 -15.60 13.64 -32.86
CA GLN A 151 -15.59 13.47 -34.32
C GLN A 151 -14.22 13.75 -35.00
N GLN A 152 -13.61 12.63 -35.44
CA GLN A 152 -12.81 12.36 -36.65
C GLN A 152 -11.77 13.37 -37.16
N ARG A 153 -10.58 12.80 -37.49
CA ARG A 153 -9.74 12.97 -38.71
C ARG A 153 -8.26 12.91 -38.28
N GLY A 154 -7.34 12.15 -38.89
CA GLY A 154 -7.39 11.27 -40.05
C GLY A 154 -6.08 10.47 -40.16
N GLU A 155 -6.10 9.48 -41.03
CA GLU A 155 -4.93 8.77 -41.56
C GLU A 155 -4.12 9.69 -42.48
N PRO A 156 -2.85 9.35 -42.76
CA PRO A 156 -2.56 9.02 -44.15
C PRO A 156 -1.67 7.78 -44.33
N GLU A 157 -2.13 6.97 -45.29
CA GLU A 157 -1.46 6.34 -46.43
C GLU A 157 0.04 5.97 -46.38
N ARG A 158 0.26 4.73 -46.83
CA ARG A 158 1.51 4.14 -47.31
C ARG A 158 2.02 4.86 -48.56
N GLU A 159 3.33 5.05 -48.63
CA GLU A 159 4.06 5.13 -49.90
C GLU A 159 5.25 4.15 -49.88
N GLU A 160 5.45 3.54 -51.04
CA GLU A 160 6.35 2.43 -51.31
C GLU A 160 7.61 2.94 -52.07
N LEU A 161 8.72 2.23 -51.82
CA LEU A 161 9.90 2.00 -52.68
C LEU A 161 11.00 3.08 -52.79
N GLN A 162 12.17 2.73 -52.24
CA GLN A 162 13.41 2.79 -53.02
C GLN A 162 14.40 1.69 -52.63
N GLN A 163 15.03 1.13 -53.67
CA GLN A 163 15.88 -0.06 -53.69
C GLN A 163 17.30 0.20 -53.22
N GLY A 164 17.91 -0.83 -52.62
CA GLY A 164 19.27 -1.27 -52.94
C GLY A 164 20.35 -0.99 -51.90
N GLU A 165 20.72 -2.01 -51.10
CA GLU A 165 22.11 -2.36 -50.73
C GLU A 165 22.16 -3.71 -49.97
N PRO A 166 23.30 -4.43 -49.94
CA PRO A 166 23.39 -5.90 -49.80
C PRO A 166 23.08 -6.42 -48.38
N PRO A 167 22.83 -7.74 -48.18
CA PRO A 167 22.26 -8.25 -46.95
C PRO A 167 23.26 -8.17 -45.80
N ALA A 168 23.06 -7.17 -44.93
CA ALA A 168 23.62 -7.15 -43.58
C ALA A 168 22.92 -8.22 -42.72
N PRO A 169 23.61 -8.77 -41.70
CA PRO A 169 23.37 -10.11 -41.18
C PRO A 169 22.00 -10.21 -40.50
N ASP A 170 21.20 -11.22 -40.85
CA ASP A 170 20.00 -11.71 -40.14
C ASP A 170 19.29 -10.63 -39.28
N VAL A 171 18.85 -9.53 -39.91
CA VAL A 171 18.00 -8.57 -39.21
C VAL A 171 16.60 -9.15 -39.22
N GLU A 172 16.27 -9.90 -38.17
CA GLU A 172 14.95 -10.48 -37.97
C GLU A 172 13.88 -9.35 -38.03
N PRO A 173 12.97 -9.33 -39.02
CA PRO A 173 12.07 -8.19 -39.25
C PRO A 173 11.17 -7.84 -38.07
N TRP A 174 10.88 -8.81 -37.20
CA TRP A 174 10.08 -8.62 -35.99
C TRP A 174 10.82 -7.83 -34.90
N ALA A 175 12.16 -7.82 -34.90
CA ALA A 175 12.95 -7.18 -33.87
C ALA A 175 12.82 -5.65 -33.88
N ALA A 176 12.49 -5.06 -35.05
CA ALA A 176 12.22 -3.63 -35.19
C ALA A 176 10.80 -3.22 -34.75
N ALA A 177 9.89 -4.19 -34.58
CA ALA A 177 8.50 -3.95 -34.19
C ALA A 177 8.26 -4.05 -32.67
N VAL A 178 9.31 -4.42 -31.91
CA VAL A 178 9.25 -4.61 -30.46
C VAL A 178 10.28 -3.74 -29.75
N PRO A 179 10.08 -3.42 -28.47
CA PRO A 179 11.08 -2.73 -27.67
C PRO A 179 12.44 -3.48 -27.68
N PRO A 180 13.58 -2.78 -27.77
CA PRO A 180 14.91 -3.40 -27.88
C PRO A 180 15.23 -4.38 -26.75
N GLU A 181 14.72 -4.15 -25.56
CA GLU A 181 14.90 -5.01 -24.38
C GLU A 181 14.17 -6.35 -24.49
N TRP A 182 13.16 -6.47 -25.36
CA TRP A 182 12.45 -7.74 -25.59
C TRP A 182 13.11 -8.60 -26.66
N VAL A 183 13.92 -8.01 -27.55
CA VAL A 183 14.62 -8.74 -28.62
C VAL A 183 15.43 -9.94 -28.10
N PRO A 184 16.29 -9.82 -27.06
CA PRO A 184 17.03 -10.98 -26.56
C PRO A 184 16.11 -12.05 -25.96
N ILE A 185 15.03 -11.65 -25.28
CA ILE A 185 14.07 -12.56 -24.65
C ILE A 185 13.30 -13.37 -25.69
N ILE A 186 12.75 -12.69 -26.71
CA ILE A 186 11.98 -13.33 -27.78
C ILE A 186 12.88 -14.27 -28.59
N ARG A 187 14.14 -13.90 -28.83
CA ARG A 187 15.09 -14.76 -29.55
C ARG A 187 15.38 -16.05 -28.77
N GLU A 188 15.57 -15.95 -27.45
CA GLU A 188 15.74 -17.11 -26.58
C GLU A 188 14.49 -18.00 -26.56
N ASP A 189 13.30 -17.38 -26.51
CA ASP A 189 12.04 -18.10 -26.52
C ASP A 189 11.80 -18.83 -27.86
N ILE A 190 12.11 -18.21 -29.01
CA ILE A 190 12.03 -18.86 -30.32
C ILE A 190 12.90 -20.14 -30.36
N GLN A 191 14.12 -20.07 -29.83
CA GLN A 191 14.99 -21.26 -29.78
C GLN A 191 14.49 -22.32 -28.78
N SER A 192 13.86 -21.89 -27.69
CA SER A 192 13.27 -22.77 -26.68
C SER A 192 12.01 -23.47 -27.21
N GLN A 193 11.12 -22.74 -27.86
CA GLN A 193 9.89 -23.27 -28.46
C GLN A 193 10.16 -24.29 -29.58
N ARG A 194 11.27 -24.14 -30.34
CA ARG A 194 11.71 -25.15 -31.31
C ARG A 194 11.98 -26.53 -30.69
N LYS A 195 12.31 -26.57 -29.39
CA LYS A 195 12.62 -27.79 -28.64
C LYS A 195 11.47 -28.26 -27.74
N LEU A 196 10.34 -27.54 -27.73
CA LEU A 196 9.23 -27.88 -26.85
C LEU A 196 8.58 -29.20 -27.28
N LYS A 197 8.31 -30.05 -26.29
CA LYS A 197 7.54 -31.29 -26.49
C LYS A 197 6.06 -30.96 -26.67
N GLN A 198 5.32 -31.87 -27.31
CA GLN A 198 3.88 -31.72 -27.46
C GLN A 198 3.21 -31.50 -26.10
N GLN A 199 2.30 -30.53 -26.04
CA GLN A 199 1.59 -30.19 -24.82
C GLN A 199 0.72 -31.38 -24.38
N PRO A 200 0.78 -31.80 -23.11
CA PRO A 200 -0.12 -32.83 -22.61
C PRO A 200 -1.57 -32.30 -22.55
N PRO A 201 -2.55 -33.21 -22.42
CA PRO A 201 -3.95 -32.80 -22.25
C PRO A 201 -4.11 -31.80 -21.11
N LEU A 202 -4.90 -30.76 -21.38
CA LEU A 202 -5.20 -29.70 -20.42
C LEU A 202 -5.99 -30.26 -19.23
N SER A 203 -5.73 -29.72 -18.04
CA SER A 203 -6.47 -30.13 -16.83
C SER A 203 -7.91 -29.62 -16.83
N ASP A 204 -8.79 -30.31 -16.11
CA ASP A 204 -10.20 -29.94 -15.98
C ASP A 204 -10.38 -28.54 -15.36
N ALA A 205 -9.53 -28.19 -14.38
CA ALA A 205 -9.49 -26.85 -13.80
C ALA A 205 -9.21 -25.77 -14.87
N TYR A 206 -8.28 -26.04 -15.80
CA TYR A 206 -7.98 -25.10 -16.89
C TYR A 206 -9.12 -25.01 -17.91
N LEU A 207 -9.73 -26.15 -18.26
CA LEU A 207 -10.88 -26.19 -19.17
C LEU A 207 -12.09 -25.46 -18.59
N SER A 208 -12.32 -25.53 -17.27
CA SER A 208 -13.45 -24.86 -16.61
C SER A 208 -13.47 -23.34 -16.81
N GLY A 209 -12.30 -22.72 -16.93
CA GLY A 209 -12.14 -21.28 -17.21
C GLY A 209 -12.29 -20.91 -18.69
N MET A 210 -12.35 -21.89 -19.60
CA MET A 210 -12.51 -21.62 -21.02
C MET A 210 -13.97 -21.36 -21.40
N PRO A 211 -14.22 -20.47 -22.39
CA PRO A 211 -15.55 -20.27 -22.95
C PRO A 211 -16.17 -21.60 -23.39
N ALA A 212 -17.48 -21.79 -23.13
CA ALA A 212 -18.20 -23.05 -23.35
C ALA A 212 -18.06 -23.60 -24.79
N LYS A 213 -17.91 -22.71 -25.78
CA LYS A 213 -17.69 -23.08 -27.18
C LYS A 213 -16.32 -23.75 -27.42
N ARG A 214 -15.26 -23.28 -26.74
CA ARG A 214 -13.91 -23.85 -26.85
C ARG A 214 -13.75 -25.14 -26.03
N ARG A 215 -14.51 -25.31 -24.95
CA ARG A 215 -14.53 -26.54 -24.16
C ARG A 215 -15.00 -27.76 -24.99
N LYS A 216 -16.06 -27.60 -25.78
CA LYS A 216 -16.66 -28.70 -26.57
C LYS A 216 -15.77 -29.23 -27.70
N THR A 217 -14.78 -28.46 -28.15
CA THR A 217 -13.83 -28.88 -29.20
C THR A 217 -12.59 -29.58 -28.65
N MET A 218 -12.41 -29.59 -27.33
CA MET A 218 -11.21 -30.15 -26.66
C MET A 218 -11.54 -31.33 -25.73
N GLN A 219 -12.82 -31.69 -25.58
CA GLN A 219 -13.29 -32.94 -24.97
C GLN A 219 -13.57 -33.96 -26.07
#